data_AF-A0A932JLA9-F1
#
_entry.id   AF-A0A932JLA9-F1
#
_cell.length_a   1.000
_cell.length_b   1.000
_cell.length_c   1.000
_cell.angle_alpha   90.00
_cell.angle_beta   90.00
_cell.angle_gamma   90.00
#
_symmetry.space_group_name_H-M   'P 1'
#
loop_
_entity.id
_entity.type
_entity.pdbx_description
1 polymer ?
#
loop_
_entity_poly.entity_id
_entity_poly.type
_entity_poly.pdbx_seq_one_letter_code
_entity_poly.pdbx_strand_id
1 'polypeptide(L)'
;MRESLDALFQVCASDIWLPEDVYPQYWELARKHGLKPRRFQTLLDADLSELDLAGERSWLLLPHPLVPAGRGLRSAEVDRLARWLRDSPGRVLVLDCVYCLDLPVAGALSALLNSGQAVVLHSLSKGWLSPGLLGAAFLPEAIAAEFEPPSPQALAQARVRLSSLDAPRRIEETLRRRWRRLAPSIQARFPGWTSPETGYFSVLPAASRELLRSHGWLAIPASVFGSPRDDLSVASCLYYGDEAALP
;
A
#
# COMPACT_ATOMS: atom_id res chain seq x y z
N MET A 1 -0.29 12.28 -4.03
CA MET A 1 -1.00 11.20 -3.31
C MET A 1 -1.66 11.68 -2.04
N ARG A 2 -0.92 12.29 -1.11
CA ARG A 2 -1.50 12.81 0.14
C ARG A 2 -2.72 13.71 -0.11
N GLU A 3 -2.63 14.59 -1.11
CA GLU A 3 -3.74 15.46 -1.54
C GLU A 3 -4.94 14.66 -2.07
N SER A 4 -4.72 13.68 -2.96
CA SER A 4 -5.78 12.81 -3.48
C SER A 4 -6.49 12.03 -2.36
N LEU A 5 -5.72 11.53 -1.40
CA LEU A 5 -6.25 10.82 -0.26
C LEU A 5 -7.00 11.75 0.70
N ASP A 6 -6.46 12.94 0.95
CA ASP A 6 -7.13 13.97 1.75
C ASP A 6 -8.48 14.39 1.13
N ALA A 7 -8.52 14.58 -0.18
CA ALA A 7 -9.74 14.90 -0.91
C ALA A 7 -10.74 13.73 -0.90
N LEU A 8 -10.29 12.47 -0.98
CA LEU A 8 -11.18 11.32 -0.80
C LEU A 8 -11.79 11.26 0.59
N PHE A 9 -11.02 11.58 1.63
CA PHE A 9 -11.52 11.58 3.02
C PHE A 9 -12.52 12.70 3.28
N GLN A 10 -12.52 13.76 2.47
CA GLN A 10 -13.53 14.82 2.54
C GLN A 10 -14.90 14.35 2.04
N VAL A 11 -14.93 13.41 1.08
CA VAL A 11 -16.17 12.95 0.43
C VAL A 11 -16.56 11.51 0.80
N CYS A 12 -15.72 10.80 1.56
CA CYS A 12 -15.99 9.41 1.92
C CYS A 12 -17.17 9.29 2.89
N ALA A 13 -17.79 8.12 2.91
CA ALA A 13 -18.86 7.83 3.85
C ALA A 13 -18.38 7.86 5.31
N SER A 14 -19.33 8.05 6.24
CA SER A 14 -19.06 8.01 7.68
C SER A 14 -18.62 6.63 8.17
N ASP A 15 -19.04 5.56 7.49
CA ASP A 15 -18.60 4.18 7.76
C ASP A 15 -17.40 3.83 6.88
N ILE A 16 -16.19 4.08 7.41
CA ILE A 16 -14.92 3.80 6.74
C ILE A 16 -14.11 2.76 7.53
N TRP A 17 -13.51 1.82 6.81
CA TRP A 17 -12.65 0.77 7.33
C TRP A 17 -11.22 1.04 6.88
N LEU A 18 -10.29 1.11 7.84
CA LEU A 18 -8.87 1.35 7.62
C LEU A 18 -8.02 0.23 8.20
N PRO A 19 -6.89 -0.11 7.57
CA PRO A 19 -5.96 -1.07 8.14
C PRO A 19 -5.30 -0.45 9.39
N GLU A 20 -5.12 -1.24 10.45
CA GLU A 20 -4.50 -0.76 11.69
C GLU A 20 -2.97 -0.79 11.65
N ASP A 21 -2.42 -1.73 10.88
CA ASP A 21 -1.01 -2.10 10.89
C ASP A 21 -0.24 -1.54 9.68
N VAL A 22 -0.52 -0.26 9.38
CA VAL A 22 0.10 0.55 8.32
C VAL A 22 0.71 1.84 8.88
N TYR A 23 1.43 2.59 8.03
CA TYR A 23 1.92 3.91 8.42
C TYR A 23 0.75 4.84 8.85
N PRO A 24 0.90 5.67 9.91
CA PRO A 24 -0.21 6.36 10.58
C PRO A 24 -1.00 7.38 9.73
N GLN A 25 -0.58 7.64 8.49
CA GLN A 25 -1.12 8.68 7.64
C GLN A 25 -2.64 8.55 7.38
N TYR A 26 -3.17 7.32 7.22
CA TYR A 26 -4.62 7.14 7.00
C TYR A 26 -5.44 7.56 8.22
N TRP A 27 -4.96 7.20 9.40
CA TRP A 27 -5.58 7.54 10.68
C TRP A 27 -5.48 9.02 11.00
N GLU A 28 -4.37 9.67 10.63
CA GLU A 28 -4.20 11.13 10.70
C GLU A 28 -5.21 11.86 9.82
N LEU A 29 -5.40 11.40 8.58
CA LEU A 29 -6.39 11.98 7.66
C LEU A 29 -7.83 11.75 8.13
N ALA A 30 -8.16 10.55 8.62
CA ALA A 30 -9.48 10.28 9.21
C ALA A 30 -9.80 11.26 10.33
N ARG A 31 -8.86 11.43 11.27
CA ARG A 31 -9.01 12.34 12.40
C ARG A 31 -9.12 13.80 11.95
N LYS A 32 -8.36 14.23 10.95
CA LYS A 32 -8.45 15.57 10.36
C LYS A 32 -9.87 15.88 9.87
N HIS A 33 -10.53 14.88 9.26
CA HIS A 33 -11.90 15.00 8.72
C HIS A 33 -13.00 14.57 9.70
N GLY A 34 -12.67 14.37 10.98
CA GLY A 34 -13.64 14.00 12.02
C GLY A 34 -14.27 12.61 11.86
N LEU A 35 -13.67 11.74 11.05
CA LEU A 35 -14.12 10.37 10.84
C LEU A 35 -13.76 9.47 12.03
N LYS A 36 -14.54 8.42 12.25
CA LYS A 36 -14.29 7.39 13.27
C LYS A 36 -14.18 6.01 12.59
N PRO A 37 -13.01 5.70 12.00
CA PRO A 37 -12.86 4.48 11.23
C PRO A 37 -12.98 3.22 12.08
N ARG A 38 -13.51 2.16 11.47
CA ARG A 38 -13.30 0.79 11.92
C ARG A 38 -11.94 0.30 11.45
N ARG A 39 -11.39 -0.68 12.15
CA ARG A 39 -10.04 -1.19 11.94
C ARG A 39 -10.06 -2.65 11.52
N PHE A 40 -9.03 -3.06 10.78
CA PHE A 40 -8.76 -4.45 10.44
C PHE A 40 -7.25 -4.65 10.25
N GLN A 41 -6.78 -5.90 10.29
CA GLN A 41 -5.36 -6.25 10.18
C GLN A 41 -4.94 -6.59 8.75
N THR A 42 -3.69 -6.28 8.40
CA THR A 42 -3.09 -6.51 7.08
C THR A 42 -1.62 -6.93 7.08
N LEU A 43 -0.93 -6.91 8.23
CA LEU A 43 0.53 -7.05 8.32
C LEU A 43 1.05 -8.42 7.89
N LEU A 44 0.33 -9.49 8.21
CA LEU A 44 0.66 -10.85 7.79
C LEU A 44 -0.32 -11.30 6.71
N ASP A 45 -1.59 -11.26 7.07
CA ASP A 45 -2.74 -11.54 6.21
C ASP A 45 -3.76 -10.43 6.36
N ALA A 46 -4.54 -10.17 5.30
CA ALA A 46 -5.65 -9.24 5.38
C ALA A 46 -6.82 -9.93 6.09
N ASP A 47 -7.10 -9.53 7.33
CA ASP A 47 -8.28 -10.00 8.05
C ASP A 47 -9.51 -9.25 7.55
N LEU A 48 -10.22 -9.88 6.61
CA LEU A 48 -11.45 -9.37 6.00
C LEU A 48 -12.70 -10.03 6.59
N SER A 49 -12.58 -10.71 7.74
CA SER A 49 -13.69 -11.44 8.36
C SER A 49 -14.80 -10.50 8.83
N GLU A 50 -14.43 -9.35 9.39
CA GLU A 50 -15.39 -8.37 9.93
C GLU A 50 -16.10 -7.53 8.87
N LEU A 51 -15.76 -7.67 7.58
CA LEU A 51 -16.42 -6.91 6.50
C LEU A 51 -17.93 -7.19 6.38
N ASP A 52 -18.43 -8.30 6.92
CA ASP A 52 -19.88 -8.58 6.99
C ASP A 52 -20.62 -7.60 7.93
N LEU A 53 -19.90 -6.95 8.84
CA LEU A 53 -20.44 -5.92 9.74
C LEU A 53 -20.50 -4.53 9.09
N ALA A 54 -20.00 -4.40 7.86
CA ALA A 54 -20.01 -3.14 7.11
C ALA A 54 -21.42 -2.83 6.59
N GLY A 55 -21.85 -1.58 6.75
CA GLY A 55 -23.11 -1.12 6.19
C GLY A 55 -23.19 -1.14 4.66
N GLU A 56 -24.31 -0.66 4.15
CA GLU A 56 -24.58 -0.62 2.70
C GLU A 56 -23.75 0.44 1.96
N ARG A 57 -23.26 1.47 2.67
CA ARG A 57 -22.50 2.60 2.11
C ARG A 57 -21.09 2.69 2.68
N SER A 58 -20.47 1.56 2.98
CA SER A 58 -19.17 1.53 3.63
C SER A 58 -18.03 1.70 2.65
N TRP A 59 -16.98 2.38 3.09
CA TRP A 59 -15.73 2.52 2.36
C TRP A 59 -14.67 1.64 3.01
N LEU A 60 -13.92 0.89 2.21
CA LEU A 60 -12.78 0.11 2.65
C LEU A 60 -11.53 0.63 1.98
N LEU A 61 -10.55 1.10 2.75
CA LEU A 61 -9.24 1.46 2.22
C LEU A 61 -8.26 0.31 2.43
N LEU A 62 -7.53 -0.07 1.39
CA LEU A 62 -6.54 -1.13 1.45
C LEU A 62 -5.27 -0.73 0.67
N PRO A 63 -4.07 -0.77 1.28
CA PRO A 63 -2.84 -0.61 0.52
C PRO A 63 -2.66 -1.79 -0.43
N HIS A 64 -2.18 -1.52 -1.64
CA HIS A 64 -1.79 -2.57 -2.59
C HIS A 64 -0.40 -2.24 -3.17
N PRO A 65 0.64 -3.07 -2.95
CA PRO A 65 0.67 -4.22 -2.04
C PRO A 65 0.35 -3.86 -0.58
N LEU A 66 0.08 -4.87 0.24
CA LEU A 66 -0.07 -4.74 1.68
C LEU A 66 1.29 -4.33 2.27
N VAL A 67 1.46 -3.05 2.60
CA VAL A 67 2.67 -2.52 3.24
C VAL A 67 2.45 -2.48 4.75
N PRO A 68 3.39 -3.00 5.57
CA PRO A 68 4.79 -3.30 5.24
C PRO A 68 5.10 -4.75 4.82
N ALA A 69 4.09 -5.62 4.66
CA ALA A 69 4.30 -7.02 4.26
C ALA A 69 4.96 -7.18 2.87
N GLY A 70 4.70 -6.25 1.95
CA GLY A 70 5.20 -6.28 0.57
C GLY A 70 4.53 -7.35 -0.30
N ARG A 71 3.31 -7.79 0.06
CA ARG A 71 2.55 -8.84 -0.62
C ARG A 71 1.34 -8.26 -1.36
N GLY A 72 1.03 -8.75 -2.55
CA GLY A 72 -0.23 -8.47 -3.24
C GLY A 72 -1.44 -9.18 -2.62
N LEU A 73 -2.65 -8.93 -3.09
CA LEU A 73 -3.84 -9.64 -2.63
C LEU A 73 -3.89 -11.05 -3.23
N ARG A 74 -4.20 -12.06 -2.41
CA ARG A 74 -4.42 -13.44 -2.84
C ARG A 74 -5.80 -13.58 -3.47
N SER A 75 -5.98 -14.61 -4.29
CA SER A 75 -7.26 -14.89 -4.96
C SER A 75 -8.45 -14.95 -4.00
N ALA A 76 -8.31 -15.61 -2.84
CA ALA A 76 -9.39 -15.69 -1.85
C ALA A 76 -9.75 -14.31 -1.24
N GLU A 77 -8.77 -13.43 -1.06
CA GLU A 77 -8.99 -12.06 -0.57
C GLU A 77 -9.70 -11.23 -1.65
N VAL A 78 -9.27 -11.35 -2.92
CA VAL A 78 -9.91 -10.73 -4.08
C VAL A 78 -11.36 -11.19 -4.23
N ASP A 79 -11.63 -12.49 -4.15
CA ASP A 79 -12.97 -13.06 -4.27
C ASP A 79 -13.89 -12.61 -3.12
N ARG A 80 -13.34 -12.47 -1.92
CA ARG A 80 -14.05 -11.92 -0.76
C ARG A 80 -14.42 -10.45 -0.98
N LEU A 81 -13.49 -9.62 -1.41
CA LEU A 81 -13.73 -8.21 -1.73
C LEU A 81 -14.74 -8.06 -2.87
N ALA A 82 -14.65 -8.88 -3.91
CA ALA A 82 -15.56 -8.85 -5.03
C ALA A 82 -17.00 -9.21 -4.62
N ARG A 83 -17.17 -10.20 -3.71
CA ARG A 83 -18.48 -10.50 -3.11
C ARG A 83 -18.99 -9.33 -2.28
N TRP A 84 -18.16 -8.82 -1.39
CA TRP A 84 -18.51 -7.69 -0.52
C TRP A 84 -18.99 -6.45 -1.30
N LEU A 85 -18.34 -6.13 -2.43
CA LEU A 85 -18.77 -5.06 -3.32
C LEU A 85 -20.12 -5.35 -3.99
N ARG A 86 -20.33 -6.57 -4.50
CA ARG A 86 -21.61 -6.95 -5.14
C ARG A 86 -22.80 -6.94 -4.19
N ASP A 87 -22.58 -7.22 -2.91
CA ASP A 87 -23.64 -7.28 -1.91
C ASP A 87 -24.29 -5.91 -1.65
N SER A 88 -23.61 -4.79 -1.99
CA SER A 88 -24.25 -3.47 -1.99
C SER A 88 -23.60 -2.50 -2.98
N PRO A 89 -24.39 -1.86 -3.87
CA PRO A 89 -23.86 -0.89 -4.84
C PRO A 89 -23.30 0.39 -4.19
N GLY A 90 -23.62 0.65 -2.92
CA GLY A 90 -23.11 1.81 -2.17
C GLY A 90 -21.72 1.61 -1.55
N ARG A 91 -21.18 0.39 -1.58
CA ARG A 91 -19.86 0.09 -1.02
C ARG A 91 -18.77 0.56 -1.97
N VAL A 92 -17.66 1.03 -1.42
CA VAL A 92 -16.51 1.52 -2.19
C VAL A 92 -15.23 0.88 -1.66
N LEU A 93 -14.39 0.39 -2.58
CA LEU A 93 -13.03 -0.08 -2.29
C LEU A 93 -12.03 0.97 -2.75
N VAL A 94 -11.17 1.45 -1.85
CA VAL A 94 -10.05 2.34 -2.16
C VAL A 94 -8.76 1.51 -2.12
N LEU A 95 -8.11 1.33 -3.26
CA LEU A 95 -6.80 0.70 -3.38
C LEU A 95 -5.71 1.78 -3.37
N ASP A 96 -4.93 1.84 -2.30
CA ASP A 96 -3.74 2.70 -2.25
C ASP A 96 -2.52 1.99 -2.84
N CYS A 97 -2.29 2.27 -4.12
CA CYS A 97 -1.23 1.72 -4.95
C CYS A 97 0.05 2.57 -4.96
N VAL A 98 0.38 3.29 -3.88
CA VAL A 98 1.63 4.08 -3.78
C VAL A 98 2.90 3.25 -4.03
N TYR A 99 2.87 1.96 -3.68
CA TYR A 99 4.00 1.05 -3.84
C TYR A 99 3.90 0.14 -5.06
N CYS A 100 2.81 0.25 -5.85
CA CYS A 100 2.84 -0.23 -7.23
C CYS A 100 3.74 0.72 -8.00
N LEU A 101 4.84 0.20 -8.55
CA LEU A 101 5.76 1.02 -9.34
C LEU A 101 5.26 1.17 -10.78
N ASP A 102 4.58 0.14 -11.30
CA ASP A 102 4.05 0.11 -12.66
C ASP A 102 2.52 -0.02 -12.69
N LEU A 103 1.91 0.56 -13.71
CA LEU A 103 0.49 0.45 -14.06
C LEU A 103 0.37 -0.01 -15.51
N PRO A 104 -0.66 -0.79 -15.86
CA PRO A 104 -1.89 -1.04 -15.11
C PRO A 104 -1.76 -2.13 -14.04
N VAL A 105 -2.63 -2.06 -13.02
CA VAL A 105 -2.85 -3.14 -12.06
C VAL A 105 -3.55 -4.30 -12.79
N ALA A 106 -2.77 -5.15 -13.45
CA ALA A 106 -3.27 -6.28 -14.23
C ALA A 106 -3.57 -7.51 -13.35
N GLY A 107 -4.44 -8.40 -13.84
CA GLY A 107 -4.66 -9.73 -13.25
C GLY A 107 -5.86 -9.79 -12.30
N ALA A 108 -5.67 -10.41 -11.13
CA ALA A 108 -6.77 -10.72 -10.21
C ALA A 108 -7.59 -9.49 -9.78
N LEU A 109 -6.97 -8.31 -9.77
CA LEU A 109 -7.65 -7.07 -9.37
C LEU A 109 -8.59 -6.50 -10.43
N SER A 110 -8.52 -6.97 -11.69
CA SER A 110 -9.41 -6.49 -12.75
C SER A 110 -10.89 -6.67 -12.41
N ALA A 111 -11.27 -7.73 -11.71
CA ALA A 111 -12.65 -7.93 -11.25
C ALA A 111 -13.11 -6.84 -10.27
N LEU A 112 -12.21 -6.37 -9.39
CA LEU A 112 -12.49 -5.27 -8.46
C LEU A 112 -12.59 -3.95 -9.21
N LEU A 113 -11.67 -3.68 -10.15
CA LEU A 113 -11.67 -2.45 -10.95
C LEU A 113 -12.92 -2.33 -11.84
N ASN A 114 -13.35 -3.45 -12.43
CA ASN A 114 -14.52 -3.49 -13.29
C ASN A 114 -15.87 -3.47 -12.55
N SER A 115 -15.86 -3.46 -11.21
CA SER A 115 -17.09 -3.38 -10.41
C SER A 115 -17.79 -2.02 -10.50
N GLY A 116 -17.08 -0.97 -10.94
CA GLY A 116 -17.57 0.41 -10.85
C GLY A 116 -17.60 0.94 -9.41
N GLN A 117 -17.01 0.22 -8.44
CA GLN A 117 -17.00 0.56 -7.03
C GLN A 117 -15.58 0.67 -6.46
N ALA A 118 -14.55 0.62 -7.32
CA ALA A 118 -13.16 0.68 -6.92
C ALA A 118 -12.51 2.01 -7.31
N VAL A 119 -11.88 2.65 -6.33
CA VAL A 119 -10.99 3.80 -6.48
C VAL A 119 -9.55 3.30 -6.45
N VAL A 120 -8.71 3.69 -7.40
CA VAL A 120 -7.28 3.37 -7.42
C VAL A 120 -6.46 4.63 -7.27
N LEU A 121 -5.59 4.63 -6.28
CA LEU A 121 -4.67 5.71 -6.00
C LEU A 121 -3.25 5.29 -6.39
N HIS A 122 -2.65 5.94 -7.40
CA HIS A 122 -1.29 5.63 -7.84
C HIS A 122 -0.31 6.81 -7.65
N SER A 123 0.87 6.53 -7.10
CA SER A 123 1.91 7.54 -6.91
C SER A 123 2.98 7.42 -7.99
N LEU A 124 3.30 8.53 -8.66
CA LEU A 124 4.46 8.57 -9.55
C LEU A 124 5.76 8.81 -8.78
N SER A 125 5.71 9.18 -7.49
CA SER A 125 6.91 9.54 -6.74
C SER A 125 7.84 8.36 -6.47
N LYS A 126 7.29 7.16 -6.28
CA LYS A 126 8.06 5.95 -5.94
C LYS A 126 8.71 5.31 -7.17
N GLY A 127 7.96 5.19 -8.28
CA GLY A 127 8.45 4.64 -9.55
C GLY A 127 9.46 5.51 -10.30
N TRP A 128 9.60 6.79 -9.96
CA TRP A 128 10.53 7.72 -10.61
C TRP A 128 11.54 8.36 -9.66
N LEU A 129 11.59 7.93 -8.39
CA LEU A 129 12.45 8.48 -7.33
C LEU A 129 12.43 10.01 -7.25
N SER A 130 11.30 10.63 -7.56
CA SER A 130 11.17 12.08 -7.56
C SER A 130 10.04 12.47 -6.60
N PRO A 131 10.41 12.86 -5.36
CA PRO A 131 9.48 13.41 -4.40
C PRO A 131 8.73 14.62 -4.99
N GLY A 132 7.45 14.75 -4.71
CA GLY A 132 6.63 15.84 -5.28
C GLY A 132 6.22 15.64 -6.75
N LEU A 133 6.44 14.44 -7.30
CA LEU A 133 5.73 14.02 -8.51
C LEU A 133 4.22 13.89 -8.27
N LEU A 134 3.46 14.14 -9.34
CA LEU A 134 2.01 14.04 -9.38
C LEU A 134 1.55 12.63 -8.98
N GLY A 135 0.37 12.51 -8.36
CA GLY A 135 -0.34 11.24 -8.21
C GLY A 135 -1.49 11.16 -9.18
N ALA A 136 -1.94 9.96 -9.52
CA ALA A 136 -3.16 9.73 -10.27
C ALA A 136 -4.20 9.05 -9.38
N ALA A 137 -5.45 9.45 -9.52
CA ALA A 137 -6.59 8.75 -8.93
C ALA A 137 -7.50 8.30 -10.08
N PHE A 138 -7.82 7.01 -10.11
CA PHE A 138 -8.82 6.44 -11.01
C PHE A 138 -10.06 6.20 -10.17
N LEU A 139 -11.16 6.85 -10.56
CA LEU A 139 -12.39 6.92 -9.77
C LEU A 139 -13.56 6.41 -10.63
N PRO A 140 -14.55 5.74 -10.02
CA PRO A 140 -15.87 5.59 -10.63
C PRO A 140 -16.48 6.96 -10.93
N GLU A 141 -17.25 7.06 -12.02
CA GLU A 141 -17.82 8.34 -12.50
C GLU A 141 -18.62 9.08 -11.42
N ALA A 142 -19.44 8.34 -10.65
CA ALA A 142 -20.24 8.91 -9.56
C ALA A 142 -19.38 9.57 -8.46
N ILE A 143 -18.17 9.06 -8.21
CA ILE A 143 -17.23 9.63 -7.24
C ILE A 143 -16.43 10.75 -7.91
N ALA A 144 -16.02 10.56 -9.17
CA ALA A 144 -15.24 11.54 -9.93
C ALA A 144 -15.94 12.89 -10.05
N ALA A 145 -17.28 12.90 -10.10
CA ALA A 145 -18.09 14.13 -10.14
C ALA A 145 -17.88 15.07 -8.94
N GLU A 146 -17.38 14.55 -7.80
CA GLU A 146 -17.09 15.33 -6.59
C GLU A 146 -15.72 16.03 -6.64
N PHE A 147 -14.92 15.81 -7.69
CA PHE A 147 -13.55 16.32 -7.80
C PHE A 147 -13.38 17.26 -8.99
N GLU A 148 -12.59 18.31 -8.80
CA GLU A 148 -12.15 19.15 -9.90
C GLU A 148 -11.14 18.40 -10.80
N PRO A 149 -11.26 18.50 -12.13
CA PRO A 149 -10.28 17.92 -13.03
C PRO A 149 -8.92 18.61 -12.89
N PRO A 150 -7.81 17.91 -13.14
CA PRO A 150 -6.47 18.50 -13.06
C PRO A 150 -6.30 19.63 -14.08
N SER A 151 -5.62 20.71 -13.67
CA SER A 151 -5.37 21.84 -14.55
C SER A 151 -4.52 21.45 -15.77
N PRO A 152 -4.65 22.15 -16.92
CA PRO A 152 -3.81 21.89 -18.10
C PRO A 152 -2.31 21.95 -17.81
N GLN A 153 -1.89 22.84 -16.90
CA GLN A 153 -0.50 22.95 -16.46
C GLN A 153 -0.03 21.72 -15.68
N ALA A 154 -0.86 21.21 -14.75
CA ALA A 154 -0.55 20.00 -14.00
C ALA A 154 -0.44 18.77 -14.93
N LEU A 155 -1.33 18.67 -15.91
CA LEU A 155 -1.28 17.62 -16.94
C LEU A 155 -0.01 17.71 -17.81
N ALA A 156 0.38 18.91 -18.23
CA ALA A 156 1.61 19.11 -19.01
C ALA A 156 2.86 18.71 -18.21
N GLN A 157 2.95 19.09 -16.94
CA GLN A 157 4.04 18.68 -16.06
C GLN A 157 4.06 17.16 -15.86
N ALA A 158 2.91 16.53 -15.66
CA ALA A 158 2.80 15.08 -15.54
C ALA A 158 3.32 14.37 -16.80
N ARG A 159 2.93 14.84 -17.99
CA ARG A 159 3.40 14.28 -19.27
C ARG A 159 4.92 14.36 -19.43
N VAL A 160 5.54 15.50 -19.11
CA VAL A 160 7.01 15.64 -19.17
C VAL A 160 7.69 14.66 -18.23
N ARG A 161 7.18 14.52 -16.99
CA ARG A 161 7.76 13.63 -15.97
C ARG A 161 7.59 12.14 -16.31
N LEU A 162 6.48 11.77 -16.96
CA LEU A 162 6.20 10.42 -17.41
C LEU A 162 6.96 10.00 -18.68
N SER A 163 7.74 10.90 -19.30
CA SER A 163 8.48 10.59 -20.54
C SER A 163 9.61 9.55 -20.36
N SER A 164 10.06 9.31 -19.12
CA SER A 164 10.99 8.22 -18.79
C SER A 164 10.22 6.95 -18.43
N LEU A 165 9.81 6.19 -19.44
CA LEU A 165 8.96 5.00 -19.28
C LEU A 165 9.68 3.82 -18.59
N ASP A 166 11.01 3.83 -18.55
CA ASP A 166 11.82 2.72 -18.04
C ASP A 166 12.11 2.78 -16.54
N ALA A 167 11.88 3.94 -15.89
CA ALA A 167 12.32 4.17 -14.51
C ALA A 167 11.69 3.20 -13.49
N PRO A 168 10.37 2.95 -13.50
CA PRO A 168 9.75 2.08 -12.50
C PRO A 168 10.26 0.64 -12.55
N ARG A 169 10.40 0.10 -13.76
CA ARG A 169 10.94 -1.24 -13.99
C ARG A 169 12.36 -1.39 -13.44
N ARG A 170 13.22 -0.40 -13.67
CA ARG A 170 14.61 -0.42 -13.16
C ARG A 170 14.68 -0.38 -11.63
N ILE A 171 13.79 0.39 -11.00
CA ILE A 171 13.68 0.43 -9.54
C ILE A 171 13.22 -0.93 -9.03
N GLU A 172 12.17 -1.51 -9.63
CA GLU A 172 11.66 -2.81 -9.22
C GLU A 172 12.72 -3.91 -9.35
N GLU A 173 13.41 -3.98 -10.48
CA GLU A 173 14.52 -4.91 -10.71
C GLU A 173 15.64 -4.72 -9.66
N THR A 174 15.92 -3.48 -9.28
CA THR A 174 16.90 -3.15 -8.24
C THR A 174 16.45 -3.62 -6.86
N LEU A 175 15.20 -3.39 -6.47
CA LEU A 175 14.64 -3.87 -5.21
C LEU A 175 14.63 -5.40 -5.15
N ARG A 176 14.21 -6.08 -6.23
CA ARG A 176 14.24 -7.54 -6.33
C ARG A 176 15.66 -8.09 -6.23
N ARG A 177 16.66 -7.43 -6.84
CA ARG A 177 18.07 -7.83 -6.75
C ARG A 177 18.59 -7.68 -5.33
N ARG A 178 18.24 -6.58 -4.66
CA ARG A 178 18.60 -6.36 -3.26
C ARG A 178 18.02 -7.46 -2.38
N TRP A 179 16.71 -7.71 -2.43
CA TRP A 179 16.09 -8.80 -1.67
C TRP A 179 16.70 -10.17 -1.94
N ARG A 180 17.00 -10.51 -3.20
CA ARG A 180 17.71 -11.75 -3.55
C ARG A 180 19.08 -11.88 -2.87
N ARG A 181 19.82 -10.77 -2.72
CA ARG A 181 21.09 -10.75 -1.99
C ARG A 181 20.90 -10.98 -0.48
N LEU A 182 19.81 -10.48 0.09
CA LEU A 182 19.54 -10.59 1.54
C LEU A 182 18.95 -11.93 1.93
N ALA A 183 18.21 -12.54 1.00
CA ALA A 183 17.40 -13.72 1.26
C ALA A 183 18.18 -14.86 1.93
N PRO A 184 19.40 -15.24 1.54
CA PRO A 184 20.13 -16.32 2.21
C PRO A 184 20.35 -16.04 3.70
N SER A 185 20.75 -14.81 4.06
CA SER A 185 21.00 -14.43 5.46
C SER A 185 19.70 -14.39 6.27
N ILE A 186 18.61 -13.91 5.68
CA ILE A 186 17.30 -13.87 6.34
C ILE A 186 16.76 -15.29 6.52
N GLN A 187 16.82 -16.14 5.50
CA GLN A 187 16.32 -17.51 5.52
C GLN A 187 17.13 -18.42 6.46
N ALA A 188 18.44 -18.21 6.55
CA ALA A 188 19.28 -18.91 7.53
C ALA A 188 18.80 -18.68 8.98
N ARG A 189 18.21 -17.52 9.26
CA ARG A 189 17.66 -17.17 10.57
C ARG A 189 16.18 -17.49 10.71
N PHE A 190 15.42 -17.34 9.63
CA PHE A 190 13.98 -17.48 9.55
C PHE A 190 13.60 -18.40 8.36
N PRO A 191 13.65 -19.74 8.54
CA PRO A 191 13.46 -20.68 7.44
C PRO A 191 12.11 -20.58 6.71
N GLY A 192 11.07 -20.06 7.38
CA GLY A 192 9.74 -19.82 6.80
C GLY A 192 9.59 -18.45 6.12
N TRP A 193 10.61 -17.60 6.12
CA TRP A 193 10.52 -16.28 5.51
C TRP A 193 10.59 -16.36 3.99
N THR A 194 9.72 -15.57 3.34
CA THR A 194 9.70 -15.36 1.90
C THR A 194 10.00 -13.91 1.58
N SER A 195 10.74 -13.67 0.49
CA SER A 195 10.93 -12.33 -0.06
C SER A 195 9.59 -11.66 -0.32
N PRO A 196 9.45 -10.34 -0.05
CA PRO A 196 8.28 -9.60 -0.50
C PRO A 196 8.18 -9.66 -2.03
N GLU A 197 6.96 -9.61 -2.53
CA GLU A 197 6.65 -9.61 -3.97
C GLU A 197 7.05 -8.29 -4.61
N THR A 198 6.86 -7.18 -3.88
CA THR A 198 7.24 -5.84 -4.33
C THR A 198 7.54 -4.89 -3.19
N GLY A 199 8.08 -3.72 -3.52
CA GLY A 199 8.51 -2.72 -2.57
C GLY A 199 9.81 -3.08 -1.84
N TYR A 200 10.12 -2.27 -0.83
CA TYR A 200 11.40 -2.33 -0.12
C TYR A 200 11.27 -2.70 1.36
N PHE A 201 10.07 -3.06 1.82
CA PHE A 201 9.82 -3.54 3.19
C PHE A 201 9.52 -5.04 3.20
N SER A 202 9.84 -5.68 4.33
CA SER A 202 9.45 -7.05 4.62
C SER A 202 9.29 -7.23 6.14
N VAL A 203 8.35 -8.11 6.54
CA VAL A 203 8.11 -8.44 7.94
C VAL A 203 9.02 -9.59 8.37
N LEU A 204 9.64 -9.44 9.53
CA LEU A 204 10.46 -10.45 10.18
C LEU A 204 9.79 -10.92 11.47
N PRO A 205 9.76 -12.25 11.74
CA PRO A 205 9.15 -12.81 12.94
C PRO A 205 10.10 -12.75 14.13
N ALA A 206 10.57 -11.54 14.46
CA ALA A 206 11.38 -11.27 15.64
C ALA A 206 11.21 -9.81 16.07
N ALA A 207 11.35 -9.57 17.38
CA ALA A 207 11.37 -8.23 17.94
C ALA A 207 12.58 -7.43 17.44
N SER A 208 12.40 -6.14 17.12
CA SER A 208 13.49 -5.29 16.61
C SER A 208 14.70 -5.20 17.55
N ARG A 209 14.46 -5.23 18.87
CA ARG A 209 15.52 -5.24 19.88
C ARG A 209 16.34 -6.54 19.89
N GLU A 210 15.69 -7.67 19.63
CA GLU A 210 16.38 -8.96 19.49
C GLU A 210 17.25 -8.96 18.23
N LEU A 211 16.68 -8.51 17.10
CA LEU A 211 17.41 -8.38 15.85
C LEU A 211 18.68 -7.54 15.98
N LEU A 212 18.59 -6.40 16.67
CA LEU A 212 19.76 -5.55 16.91
C LEU A 212 20.79 -6.23 17.81
N ARG A 213 20.37 -6.81 18.94
CA ARG A 213 21.28 -7.38 19.94
C ARG A 213 21.97 -8.66 19.46
N SER A 214 21.22 -9.54 18.81
CA SER A 214 21.69 -10.88 18.46
C SER A 214 22.29 -10.95 17.06
N HIS A 215 21.87 -10.05 16.16
CA HIS A 215 22.24 -10.12 14.74
C HIS A 215 22.84 -8.81 14.20
N GLY A 216 22.86 -7.74 15.00
CA GLY A 216 23.31 -6.42 14.54
C GLY A 216 22.38 -5.79 13.50
N TRP A 217 21.14 -6.29 13.37
CA TRP A 217 20.20 -5.82 12.36
C TRP A 217 19.31 -4.71 12.91
N LEU A 218 19.35 -3.55 12.25
CA LEU A 218 18.42 -2.47 12.54
C LEU A 218 17.10 -2.72 11.82
N ALA A 219 16.06 -3.03 12.58
CA ALA A 219 14.70 -3.19 12.09
C ALA A 219 13.74 -2.24 12.82
N ILE A 220 12.62 -1.93 12.18
CA ILE A 220 11.58 -1.05 12.73
C ILE A 220 10.60 -1.94 13.50
N PRO A 221 10.26 -1.65 14.77
CA PRO A 221 9.24 -2.44 15.48
C PRO A 221 7.88 -2.31 14.78
N ALA A 222 7.12 -3.40 14.70
CA ALA A 222 5.82 -3.41 14.01
C ALA A 222 4.82 -2.40 14.59
N SER A 223 4.97 -2.01 15.87
CA SER A 223 4.18 -0.98 16.53
C SER A 223 4.32 0.43 15.92
N VAL A 224 5.39 0.73 15.18
CA VAL A 224 5.51 1.98 14.41
C VAL A 224 4.48 2.03 13.28
N PHE A 225 4.09 0.86 12.77
CA PHE A 225 3.02 0.70 11.81
C PHE A 225 1.68 0.45 12.53
N GLY A 226 1.56 0.57 13.85
CA GLY A 226 0.29 0.38 14.56
C GLY A 226 -0.06 -1.06 14.93
N SER A 227 0.75 -2.05 14.56
CA SER A 227 0.53 -3.44 14.98
C SER A 227 0.69 -3.60 16.51
N PRO A 228 -0.19 -4.35 17.19
CA PRO A 228 -0.06 -4.63 18.62
C PRO A 228 1.02 -5.69 18.93
N ARG A 229 1.60 -6.33 17.90
CA ARG A 229 2.58 -7.40 18.04
C ARG A 229 3.97 -6.85 18.34
N ASP A 230 4.57 -7.32 19.43
CA ASP A 230 5.93 -6.98 19.85
C ASP A 230 6.98 -7.99 19.36
N ASP A 231 6.52 -9.15 18.88
CA ASP A 231 7.32 -10.22 18.29
C ASP A 231 7.57 -10.05 16.78
N LEU A 232 7.12 -8.94 16.20
CA LEU A 232 7.31 -8.62 14.78
C LEU A 232 8.13 -7.34 14.59
N SER A 233 8.86 -7.31 13.49
CA SER A 233 9.56 -6.12 13.02
C SER A 233 9.54 -6.03 11.50
N VAL A 234 9.88 -4.86 10.99
CA VAL A 234 9.92 -4.54 9.57
C VAL A 234 11.35 -4.20 9.20
N ALA A 235 11.90 -4.96 8.25
CA ALA A 235 13.19 -4.72 7.66
C ALA A 235 13.04 -3.99 6.32
N SER A 236 14.09 -3.28 5.91
CA SER A 236 14.17 -2.62 4.61
C SER A 236 15.38 -3.10 3.83
N CYS A 237 15.23 -3.26 2.52
CA CYS A 237 16.36 -3.57 1.63
C CYS A 237 17.09 -2.31 1.12
N LEU A 238 16.70 -1.11 1.56
CA LEU A 238 17.29 0.14 1.08
C LEU A 238 18.69 0.41 1.64
N TYR A 239 18.99 -0.07 2.85
CA TYR A 239 20.27 0.14 3.53
C TYR A 239 20.92 -1.20 3.85
N TYR A 240 22.04 -1.49 3.20
CA TYR A 240 23.00 -2.50 3.65
C TYR A 240 24.31 -1.79 3.94
N GLY A 241 24.91 -2.08 5.09
CA GLY A 241 26.07 -1.37 5.67
C GLY A 241 27.39 -1.50 4.91
N ASP A 242 27.36 -1.72 3.59
CA ASP A 242 28.55 -1.92 2.74
C ASP A 242 28.40 -1.34 1.31
N GLU A 243 27.43 -0.45 1.04
CA GLU A 243 27.41 0.31 -0.22
C GLU A 243 28.32 1.55 -0.13
N ALA A 244 29.63 1.30 -0.14
CA ALA A 244 30.51 2.18 -0.89
C ALA A 244 30.11 2.07 -2.37
N ALA A 245 29.83 3.22 -2.99
CA ALA A 245 29.53 3.43 -4.40
C ALA A 245 28.14 2.96 -4.91
N LEU A 246 27.24 3.95 -5.02
CA LEU A 246 26.43 4.10 -6.22
C LEU A 246 26.95 5.36 -6.96
N PRO A 247 27.01 5.35 -8.31
CA PRO A 247 27.60 6.41 -9.12
C PRO A 247 26.88 7.76 -8.99
#